data_AF-C7GG77-F1
#
_entry.id   AF-C7GG77-F1
#
_cell.length_a   1.000
_cell.length_b   1.000
_cell.length_c   1.000
_cell.angle_alpha   90.00
_cell.angle_beta   90.00
_cell.angle_gamma   90.00
#
_symmetry.space_group_name_H-M   'P 1'
#
loop_
_entity.id
_entity.type
_entity.pdbx_description
1 polymer ?
#
loop_
_entity_poly.entity_id
_entity_poly.type
_entity_poly.pdbx_seq_one_letter_code
_entity_poly.pdbx_strand_id
1 'polypeptide(L)' 'EWKKLPVLKVGRKVLIKTDILEMFMEANEGRDLRDRGNVKAVTRTAAN' A
#
# COMPACT_ATOMS: atom_id res chain seq x y z
N GLU A 1 -5.31 -11.73 0.27
CA GLU A 1 -4.90 -10.32 0.06
C GLU A 1 -3.39 -10.18 0.18
N TRP A 2 -2.74 -9.43 -0.71
CA TRP A 2 -1.28 -9.34 -0.77
C TRP A 2 -0.65 -8.56 0.41
N LYS A 3 -1.46 -7.86 1.23
CA LYS A 3 -1.06 -7.10 2.43
C LYS A 3 0.07 -6.06 2.21
N LYS A 4 0.40 -5.73 0.96
CA LYS A 4 1.45 -4.76 0.59
C LYS A 4 0.97 -3.31 0.68
N LEU A 5 -0.33 -3.10 0.48
CA LEU A 5 -1.01 -1.81 0.59
C LEU A 5 -1.99 -1.86 1.79
N PRO A 6 -1.90 -0.93 2.74
CA PRO A 6 -2.84 -0.82 3.85
C PRO A 6 -4.20 -0.31 3.35
N VAL A 7 -5.11 -1.25 3.09
CA VAL A 7 -6.49 -0.95 2.67
C VAL A 7 -7.47 -1.23 3.82
N LEU A 8 -8.47 -0.37 3.98
CA LEU A 8 -9.57 -0.54 4.94
C LEU A 8 -10.84 -0.94 4.19
N LYS A 9 -11.47 -2.04 4.56
CA LYS A 9 -12.76 -2.45 3.99
C LYS A 9 -13.91 -1.89 4.81
N VAL A 10 -14.83 -1.18 4.16
CA VAL A 10 -16.07 -0.67 4.75
C VAL A 10 -17.25 -1.14 3.88
N GLY A 11 -17.93 -2.19 4.33
CA GLY A 11 -18.95 -2.87 3.53
C GLY A 11 -18.36 -3.40 2.22
N ARG A 12 -18.94 -2.98 1.08
CA ARG A 12 -18.43 -3.30 -0.27
C ARG A 12 -17.37 -2.32 -0.79
N LYS A 13 -17.00 -1.31 0.00
CA LYS A 13 -16.01 -0.29 -0.39
C LYS A 13 -14.64 -0.64 0.19
N VAL A 14 -13.60 -0.32 -0.57
CA VAL A 14 -12.21 -0.37 -0.12
C VAL A 14 -11.72 1.08 -0.06
N LEU A 15 -11.30 1.51 1.12
CA LEU A 15 -10.71 2.81 1.37
C LEU A 15 -9.20 2.67 1.53
N ILE A 16 -8.47 3.65 1.03
CA ILE A 16 -7.03 3.76 1.15
C ILE A 16 -6.77 5.19 1.60
N LYS A 17 -5.93 5.37 2.63
CA LYS A 17 -5.55 6.72 3.03
C LYS A 17 -4.58 7.30 1.99
N THR A 18 -4.76 8.57 1.64
CA THR A 18 -3.96 9.23 0.59
C THR A 18 -2.47 9.25 0.91
N ASP A 19 -2.11 9.59 2.15
CA ASP A 19 -0.72 9.59 2.66
C ASP A 19 -0.02 8.24 2.48
N ILE A 20 -0.73 7.15 2.75
CA ILE A 20 -0.23 5.78 2.59
C ILE A 20 -0.10 5.38 1.12
N LEU A 21 -1.01 5.86 0.26
CA LEU A 21 -0.94 5.63 -1.18
C LEU A 21 0.27 6.34 -1.77
N GLU A 22 0.49 7.61 -1.41
CA GLU A 22 1.65 8.39 -1.87
C GLU A 22 2.96 7.71 -1.47
N MET A 23 3.11 7.34 -0.19
CA MET A 23 4.27 6.58 0.30
C MET A 23 4.46 5.24 -0.44
N PHE A 24 3.38 4.55 -0.79
CA PHE A 24 3.44 3.31 -1.57
C PHE A 24 3.95 3.56 -2.99
N MET A 25 3.46 4.60 -3.65
CA MET A 25 3.86 4.95 -5.02
C MET A 25 5.33 5.36 -5.06
N GLU A 26 5.80 6.18 -4.13
CA GLU A 26 7.21 6.55 -4.00
C GLU A 26 8.10 5.35 -3.74
N ALA A 27 7.74 4.49 -2.78
CA ALA A 27 8.54 3.31 -2.42
C ALA A 27 8.64 2.26 -3.54
N ASN A 28 7.76 2.33 -4.54
CA ASN A 28 7.68 1.39 -5.64
C ASN A 28 7.91 2.04 -7.01
N GLU A 29 8.45 3.26 -7.06
CA GLU A 29 8.82 3.89 -8.32
C GLU A 29 9.78 3.00 -9.12
N GLY A 30 9.51 2.84 -10.42
CA GLY A 30 10.29 1.98 -11.31
C GLY A 30 10.11 0.46 -11.11
N ARG A 31 9.20 0.02 -10.22
CA ARG A 31 8.89 -1.41 -10.00
C ARG A 31 7.63 -1.83 -10.74
N ASP A 32 7.58 -3.09 -11.17
CA ASP A 32 6.36 -3.65 -11.73
C ASP A 32 5.36 -3.97 -10.61
N LEU A 33 4.31 -3.15 -10.49
CA LEU A 33 3.25 -3.33 -9.50
C LEU A 33 2.38 -4.58 -9.73
N ARG A 34 2.50 -5.24 -10.90
CA ARG A 34 1.84 -6.52 -11.19
C ARG A 34 2.63 -7.71 -10.67
N ASP A 35 3.94 -7.57 -10.51
CA ASP A 35 4.79 -8.59 -9.93
C ASP A 35 4.89 -8.44 -8.41
N ARG A 36 4.26 -9.37 -7.70
CA ARG A 36 4.26 -9.41 -6.24
C ARG A 36 5.67 -9.54 -5.63
N GLY A 37 6.61 -10.18 -6.34
CA GLY A 37 8.00 -10.31 -5.91
C GLY A 37 8.77 -8.98 -6.00
N ASN A 38 8.39 -8.14 -6.96
CA ASN A 38 8.99 -6.83 -7.17
C ASN A 38 8.45 -5.77 -6.19
N VAL A 39 7.18 -5.86 -5.79
CA VAL A 39 6.52 -4.86 -4.93
C VAL A 39 7.01 -4.86 -3.47
N LYS A 40 7.45 -3.68 -3.01
CA LYS A 40 7.79 -3.38 -1.62
C LYS A 40 6.52 -3.10 -0.80
N ALA A 41 6.47 -3.69 0.40
CA ALA A 41 5.38 -3.44 1.35
C ALA A 41 5.57 -2.07 2.01
N VAL A 42 4.48 -1.34 2.22
CA VAL A 42 4.48 -0.17 3.10
C VAL A 42 3.65 -0.46 4.35
N THR A 43 4.21 -0.12 5.51
CA THR A 43 3.52 -0.22 6.80
C THR A 43 3.64 1.13 7.47
N ARG A 44 2.53 1.65 8.01
CA ARG A 44 2.58 2.83 8.86
C ARG A 44 3.24 2.44 10.17
N THR A 45 4.46 2.92 10.42
CA THR A 45 5.02 2.89 11.77
C THR A 45 4.15 3.82 12.61
N ALA A 46 3.51 3.32 13.65
CA ALA A 46 2.87 4.19 14.62
C ALA A 46 4.00 5.01 15.26
N ALA A 47 4.06 6.31 14.97
CA ALA A 47 4.77 7.22 15.88
C ALA A 47 4.00 7.16 17.20
N ASN A 48 4.70 6.74 18.26
CA ASN A 48 4.19 6.71 19.63
C ASN A 48 3.74 8.09 20.10
#